data_AF-A0A903VMW0-F1
#
_entry.id   AF-A0A903VMW0-F1
#
_cell.length_a   1.000
_cell.length_b   1.000
_cell.length_c   1.000
_cell.angle_alpha   90.00
_cell.angle_beta   90.00
_cell.angle_gamma   90.00
#
_symmetry.space_group_name_H-M   'P 1'
#
loop_
_entity.id
_entity.type
_entity.pdbx_description
1 polymer ?
#
loop_
_entity_poly.entity_id
_entity_poly.type
_entity_poly.pdbx_seq_one_letter_code
_entity_poly.pdbx_strand_id
1 'polypeptide(L)'
;MTIHITPEPDFSYVSFESNVASSSYGDLIARVIDTFQPGKFIVTVFANKTSPAANVSRELEHLGTIDQWKRRDIQFSRFPTYDLTYAQYCKYPS
;
A
#
# COMPACT_ATOMS: atom_id res chain seq x y z
N MET A 1 12.79 -5.57 -6.12
CA MET A 1 12.20 -4.25 -5.84
C MET A 1 12.41 -3.39 -7.06
N THR A 2 11.37 -2.71 -7.52
CA THR A 2 11.39 -1.87 -8.73
C THR A 2 10.60 -0.59 -8.47
N ILE A 3 11.08 0.53 -9.00
CA ILE A 3 10.45 1.85 -8.88
C ILE A 3 10.43 2.52 -10.25
N HIS A 4 9.27 3.07 -10.66
CA HIS A 4 9.14 3.91 -11.86
C HIS A 4 8.56 5.26 -11.46
N ILE A 5 9.10 6.34 -12.04
CA ILE A 5 8.76 7.72 -11.67
C ILE A 5 8.44 8.53 -12.94
N THR A 6 7.31 9.22 -12.90
CA THR A 6 6.86 10.25 -13.86
C THR A 6 6.82 11.57 -13.08
N PRO A 7 7.85 12.43 -13.18
CA PRO A 7 8.03 13.59 -12.30
C PRO A 7 7.23 14.83 -12.71
N GLU A 8 6.57 14.82 -13.86
CA GLU A 8 5.85 15.98 -14.40
C GLU A 8 4.76 16.47 -13.43
N PRO A 9 4.74 17.76 -13.07
CA PRO A 9 3.91 18.25 -11.96
C PRO A 9 2.41 18.06 -12.19
N ASP A 10 1.96 18.18 -13.45
CA ASP A 10 0.55 18.12 -13.82
C ASP A 10 -0.04 16.70 -13.74
N PHE A 11 0.81 15.67 -13.80
CA PHE A 11 0.41 14.27 -13.84
C PHE A 11 1.42 13.35 -13.14
N SER A 12 2.01 13.83 -12.05
CA SER A 12 3.06 13.11 -11.33
C SER A 12 2.59 11.73 -10.86
N TYR A 13 3.46 10.73 -11.03
CA TYR A 13 3.15 9.35 -10.66
C TYR A 13 4.41 8.60 -10.23
N VAL A 14 4.27 7.75 -9.22
CA VAL A 14 5.31 6.82 -8.77
C VAL A 14 4.67 5.45 -8.59
N SER A 15 5.27 4.41 -9.18
CA SER A 15 4.98 3.03 -8.82
C SER A 15 6.13 2.42 -8.03
N PHE A 16 5.78 1.61 -7.04
CA PHE A 16 6.71 0.83 -6.24
C PHE A 16 6.21 -0.61 -6.19
N GLU A 17 7.07 -1.57 -6.49
CA GLU A 17 6.74 -3.00 -6.46
C GLU A 17 7.87 -3.81 -5.79
N SER A 18 7.49 -4.76 -4.94
CA SER A 18 8.41 -5.67 -4.28
C SER A 18 7.74 -7.00 -3.94
N ASN A 19 8.53 -8.08 -3.95
CA ASN A 19 8.13 -9.43 -3.53
C ASN A 19 8.78 -9.84 -2.19
N VAL A 20 9.29 -8.88 -1.42
CA VAL A 20 9.91 -9.17 -0.12
C VAL A 20 8.91 -9.86 0.80
N ALA A 21 9.30 -11.02 1.34
CA ALA A 21 8.48 -11.76 2.28
C ALA A 21 8.55 -11.09 3.65
N SER A 22 7.41 -10.61 4.14
CA SER A 22 7.30 -9.97 5.46
C SER A 22 5.96 -10.30 6.10
N SER A 23 5.92 -10.33 7.43
CA SER A 23 4.68 -10.45 8.20
C SER A 23 3.96 -9.11 8.38
N SER A 24 4.65 -8.00 8.11
CA SER A 24 4.11 -6.63 8.16
C SER A 24 4.75 -5.75 7.10
N TYR A 25 3.98 -4.89 6.48
CA TYR A 25 4.47 -3.95 5.45
C TYR A 25 4.39 -2.49 5.87
N GLY A 26 3.88 -2.16 7.06
CA GLY A 26 3.76 -0.79 7.57
C GLY A 26 5.04 0.03 7.39
N ASP A 27 6.19 -0.47 7.87
CA ASP A 27 7.48 0.24 7.77
C ASP A 27 7.97 0.42 6.33
N LEU A 28 7.63 -0.52 5.43
CA LEU A 28 7.99 -0.39 4.02
C LEU A 28 7.14 0.68 3.34
N ILE A 29 5.83 0.65 3.58
CA ILE A 29 4.88 1.64 3.06
C ILE A 29 5.26 3.03 3.57
N ALA A 30 5.51 3.17 4.88
CA ALA A 30 5.91 4.42 5.51
C ALA A 30 7.16 5.03 4.86
N ARG A 31 8.22 4.24 4.65
CA ARG A 31 9.45 4.73 3.98
C ARG A 31 9.20 5.19 2.54
N VAL A 32 8.38 4.48 1.79
CA VAL A 32 8.07 4.86 0.39
C VAL A 32 7.27 6.17 0.35
N ILE A 33 6.21 6.29 1.16
CA ILE A 33 5.39 7.51 1.16
C ILE A 33 6.12 8.71 1.79
N ASP A 34 7.04 8.48 2.73
CA ASP A 34 7.88 9.53 3.29
C ASP A 34 8.90 10.05 2.27
N THR A 35 9.41 9.16 1.41
CA THR A 35 10.34 9.53 0.33
C THR A 35 9.65 10.37 -0.77
N PHE A 36 8.47 9.96 -1.22
CA PHE A 36 7.81 10.57 -2.38
C PHE A 36 6.72 11.60 -2.02
N GLN A 37 6.30 11.66 -0.76
CA GLN A 37 5.33 12.62 -0.24
C GLN A 37 4.02 12.76 -1.07
N PRO A 38 3.41 11.66 -1.55
CA PRO A 38 2.29 11.73 -2.50
C PRO A 38 1.05 12.44 -1.92
N GLY A 39 0.24 13.08 -2.75
CA GLY A 39 -1.07 13.61 -2.31
C GLY A 39 -2.08 12.49 -2.00
N LYS A 40 -2.01 11.39 -2.73
CA LYS A 40 -2.83 10.17 -2.57
C LYS A 40 -2.04 8.96 -3.05
N PHE A 41 -2.32 7.78 -2.51
CA PHE A 41 -1.70 6.54 -2.95
C PHE A 41 -2.62 5.34 -2.72
N ILE A 42 -2.28 4.25 -3.39
CA ILE A 42 -2.95 2.96 -3.27
C ILE A 42 -1.91 1.92 -2.86
N VAL A 43 -2.29 1.02 -1.96
CA VAL A 43 -1.53 -0.16 -1.60
C VAL A 43 -2.31 -1.39 -2.04
N THR A 44 -1.65 -2.28 -2.77
CA THR A 44 -2.15 -3.61 -3.10
C THR A 44 -1.21 -4.66 -2.56
N VAL A 45 -1.75 -5.67 -1.87
CA VAL A 45 -0.97 -6.80 -1.36
C VAL A 45 -1.64 -8.09 -1.78
N PHE A 46 -0.92 -8.92 -2.52
CA PHE A 46 -1.27 -10.32 -2.77
C PHE A 46 -0.53 -11.20 -1.77
N ALA A 47 -1.28 -11.96 -0.98
CA ALA A 47 -0.72 -12.88 0.01
C ALA A 47 -1.24 -14.30 -0.22
N ASN A 48 -0.33 -15.27 -0.29
CA ASN A 48 -0.69 -16.68 -0.21
C ASN A 48 -0.95 -17.03 1.27
N LYS A 49 -1.87 -17.97 1.51
CA LYS A 49 -2.24 -18.50 2.84
C LYS A 49 -1.06 -19.08 3.62
N THR A 50 0.01 -19.51 2.95
CA THR A 50 1.23 -20.04 3.59
C THR A 50 2.36 -19.02 3.70
N SER A 51 2.18 -17.81 3.15
CA SER A 51 3.21 -16.77 3.19
C SER A 51 3.22 -16.06 4.55
N PRO A 52 4.35 -15.46 4.95
CA PRO A 52 4.39 -14.59 6.14
C PRO A 52 3.35 -13.47 6.09
N ALA A 53 2.99 -13.00 4.89
CA ALA A 53 2.02 -11.95 4.63
C ALA A 53 0.55 -12.41 4.76
N ALA A 54 0.26 -13.66 5.12
CA ALA A 54 -1.11 -14.20 5.14
C ALA A 54 -2.10 -13.39 6.00
N ASN A 55 -1.60 -12.65 7.01
CA ASN A 55 -2.41 -11.82 7.90
C ASN A 55 -2.30 -10.31 7.63
N VAL A 56 -1.64 -9.89 6.55
CA VAL A 56 -1.45 -8.47 6.19
C VAL A 56 -2.76 -7.72 6.01
N SER A 57 -3.82 -8.42 5.60
CA SER A 57 -5.16 -7.85 5.46
C SER A 57 -5.64 -7.20 6.76
N ARG A 58 -5.39 -7.86 7.91
CA ARG A 58 -5.73 -7.33 9.25
C ARG A 58 -4.87 -6.13 9.64
N GLU A 59 -3.58 -6.17 9.32
CA GLU A 59 -2.68 -5.03 9.54
C GLU A 59 -3.19 -3.80 8.77
N LEU A 60 -3.43 -3.97 7.47
CA LEU A 60 -3.95 -2.89 6.62
C LEU A 60 -5.35 -2.45 7.04
N GLU A 61 -6.18 -3.33 7.60
CA GLU A 61 -7.48 -2.98 8.17
C GLU A 61 -7.34 -2.05 9.40
N HIS A 62 -6.35 -2.29 10.25
CA HIS A 62 -6.09 -1.44 11.43
C HIS A 62 -5.33 -0.15 11.11
N LEU A 63 -4.61 -0.08 9.99
CA LEU A 63 -3.93 1.13 9.50
C LEU A 63 -4.92 2.13 8.89
N GLY A 64 -5.78 2.74 9.71
CA GLY A 64 -6.77 3.73 9.26
C GLY A 64 -6.17 5.08 8.87
N THR A 65 -5.02 5.41 9.46
CA THR A 65 -4.27 6.65 9.21
C THR A 65 -2.78 6.32 9.26
N ILE A 66 -2.01 6.89 8.35
CA ILE A 66 -0.54 6.86 8.35
C ILE A 66 -0.11 8.32 8.27
N ASP A 67 0.43 8.89 9.35
CA ASP A 67 0.80 10.31 9.47
C ASP A 67 -0.29 11.26 8.92
N GLN A 68 0.01 12.06 7.89
CA GLN A 68 -0.94 12.98 7.26
C GLN A 68 -1.93 12.33 6.27
N TRP A 69 -1.84 11.02 6.02
CA TRP A 69 -2.69 10.31 5.07
C TRP A 69 -3.78 9.51 5.78
N LYS A 70 -5.04 9.77 5.42
CA LYS A 70 -6.21 9.05 5.92
C LYS A 70 -6.69 8.01 4.90
N ARG A 71 -7.00 6.80 5.35
CA ARG A 71 -7.59 5.76 4.50
C ARG A 71 -9.01 6.17 4.08
N ARG A 72 -9.28 6.13 2.79
CA ARG A 72 -10.58 6.44 2.17
C ARG A 72 -11.37 5.19 1.82
N ASP A 73 -10.68 4.15 1.41
CA ASP A 73 -11.30 2.89 1.00
C ASP A 73 -10.40 1.71 1.37
N ILE A 74 -11.02 0.55 1.61
CA ILE A 74 -10.35 -0.72 1.80
C ILE A 74 -11.23 -1.84 1.24
N GLN A 75 -10.64 -2.74 0.46
CA GLN A 75 -11.34 -3.85 -0.16
C GLN A 75 -10.53 -5.14 0.00
N PHE A 76 -11.26 -6.24 0.18
CA PHE A 76 -10.69 -7.58 0.31
C PHE A 76 -11.29 -8.49 -0.76
N SER A 77 -10.44 -9.14 -1.53
CA SER A 77 -10.83 -10.09 -2.56
C SER A 77 -10.12 -11.42 -2.35
N ARG A 78 -10.88 -12.51 -2.36
CA ARG A 78 -10.34 -13.86 -2.23
C ARG A 78 -10.25 -14.51 -3.60
N PHE A 79 -9.05 -14.88 -4.01
CA PHE A 79 -8.77 -15.72 -5.16
C PHE A 79 -8.47 -17.16 -4.71
N PRO A 80 -8.37 -18.14 -5.63
CA PRO A 80 -8.16 -19.55 -5.24
C PRO A 80 -6.91 -19.78 -4.39
N THR A 81 -5.81 -19.10 -4.72
CA THR A 81 -4.49 -19.30 -4.11
C THR A 81 -3.97 -18.07 -3.35
N TYR A 82 -4.59 -16.91 -3.54
CA TYR A 82 -4.17 -15.65 -2.94
C TYR A 82 -5.36 -14.88 -2.40
N ASP A 83 -5.13 -14.12 -1.34
CA ASP A 83 -6.01 -13.02 -0.96
C ASP A 83 -5.37 -11.71 -1.44
N LEU A 84 -6.19 -10.82 -2.01
CA LEU A 84 -5.82 -9.46 -2.39
C LEU A 84 -6.43 -8.49 -1.38
N THR A 85 -5.57 -7.65 -0.79
CA THR A 85 -6.00 -6.47 -0.05
C THR A 85 -5.70 -5.22 -0.87
N TYR A 86 -6.68 -4.35 -1.03
CA TYR A 86 -6.56 -3.03 -1.62
C TYR A 86 -6.87 -1.97 -0.55
N ALA A 87 -6.06 -0.92 -0.47
CA ALA A 87 -6.33 0.22 0.41
C ALA A 87 -5.94 1.53 -0.29
N GLN A 88 -6.81 2.54 -0.19
CA GLN A 88 -6.57 3.88 -0.75
C GLN A 88 -6.41 4.91 0.36
N TYR A 89 -5.41 5.76 0.26
CA TYR A 89 -5.10 6.81 1.23
C TYR A 89 -4.96 8.18 0.56
N CYS A 90 -5.40 9.24 1.24
CA CYS A 90 -5.29 10.62 0.77
C CYS A 90 -4.84 11.57 1.88
N LYS A 91 -4.02 12.58 1.56
CA LYS A 91 -3.73 13.72 2.46
C LYS A 91 -4.97 14.58 2.64
N TYR A 92 -5.12 15.25 3.78
CA TYR A 92 -6.13 16.32 3.92
C TYR A 92 -5.56 17.67 3.44
N PRO A 93 -6.33 18.58 2.80
CA PRO A 93 -7.68 18.41 2.27
C PRO A 93 -7.60 17.97 0.80
N SER A 94 -7.61 16.66 0.55
CA SER A 94 -7.85 16.09 -0.79
C SER A 94 -9.31 16.23 -1.21
#